data_AF-A0A3D3SBY4-F1
#
_entry.id   AF-A0A3D3SBY4-F1
#
_cell.length_a   1.000
_cell.length_b   1.000
_cell.length_c   1.000
_cell.angle_alpha   90.00
_cell.angle_beta   90.00
_cell.angle_gamma   90.00
#
_symmetry.space_group_name_H-M   'P 1'
#
loop_
_entity.id
_entity.type
_entity.pdbx_description
1 polymer ?
#
loop_
_entity_poly.entity_id
_entity_poly.type
_entity_poly.pdbx_seq_one_letter_code
_entity_poly.pdbx_strand_id
1 'polypeptide(L)'
;MNRRTATLVLLILVSAQIYAQTAKTPPSPPRITGEQTLVSARTAVNKAMGGESFAIYLETYALALPLHDAILLCKEFLPKAPSSSKADLAVFSGSLALMAGRYADAALLFSQGSALGSGGEGARGTASRPDLLLKAARCNLAAGNYAEAKKNLDMVPGTAGGTSYLGQRNLSLAWLFLLEGESEKAFILLQPLAAGPDEDGISREAYFLLWLAASAPDFADFTVDTKGYDARSMESRLEAAYPGSME
;
A
#
# COMPACT_ATOMS: atom_id res chain seq x y z
N MET A 1 43.65 -18.63 -35.73
CA MET A 1 42.30 -18.24 -35.26
C MET A 1 41.27 -18.72 -36.27
N ASN A 2 40.38 -19.62 -35.86
CA ASN A 2 39.53 -20.42 -36.76
C ASN A 2 38.39 -19.59 -37.36
N ARG A 3 38.20 -19.67 -38.69
CA ARG A 3 37.10 -18.99 -39.42
C ARG A 3 35.69 -19.31 -38.87
N ARG A 4 35.53 -20.42 -38.14
CA ARG A 4 34.26 -20.82 -37.52
C ARG A 4 33.85 -19.99 -36.29
N THR A 5 34.80 -19.42 -35.54
CA THR A 5 34.46 -18.54 -34.40
C THR A 5 34.09 -17.13 -34.87
N ALA A 6 34.62 -16.67 -35.99
CA ALA A 6 34.25 -15.37 -36.57
C ALA A 6 32.78 -15.35 -37.07
N THR A 7 32.28 -16.45 -37.64
CA THR A 7 30.89 -16.54 -38.13
C THR A 7 29.87 -16.61 -36.99
N LEU A 8 30.22 -17.24 -35.86
CA LEU A 8 29.35 -17.36 -34.69
C LEU A 8 29.21 -16.03 -33.93
N VAL A 9 30.29 -15.23 -33.87
CA VAL A 9 30.25 -13.88 -33.28
C VAL A 9 29.46 -12.91 -34.17
N LEU A 10 29.55 -13.04 -35.50
CA LEU A 10 28.78 -12.22 -36.43
C LEU A 10 27.26 -12.53 -36.36
N LEU A 11 26.89 -13.80 -36.18
CA LEU A 11 25.49 -14.20 -36.02
C LEU A 11 24.89 -13.71 -34.70
N ILE A 12 25.64 -13.73 -33.59
CA ILE A 12 25.20 -13.18 -32.30
C ILE A 12 25.01 -11.66 -32.39
N LEU A 13 25.91 -10.94 -33.07
CA LEU A 13 25.81 -9.50 -33.28
C LEU A 13 24.65 -9.10 -34.21
N VAL A 14 24.30 -9.91 -35.20
CA VAL A 14 23.12 -9.66 -36.06
C VAL A 14 21.82 -10.00 -35.34
N SER A 15 21.76 -11.06 -34.52
CA SER A 15 20.57 -11.34 -33.71
C SER A 15 20.34 -10.34 -32.57
N ALA A 16 21.38 -9.64 -32.10
CA ALA A 16 21.25 -8.56 -31.12
C ALA A 16 20.70 -7.25 -31.74
N GLN A 17 20.89 -7.02 -33.04
CA GLN A 17 20.32 -5.85 -33.73
C GLN A 17 18.87 -6.06 -34.20
N ILE A 18 18.40 -7.30 -34.28
CA ILE A 18 17.00 -7.59 -34.67
C ILE A 18 16.03 -7.50 -33.47
N TYR A 19 16.52 -7.61 -32.23
CA TYR A 19 15.73 -7.33 -31.02
C TYR A 19 15.70 -5.85 -30.60
N ALA A 20 16.32 -4.96 -31.38
CA ALA A 20 16.26 -3.51 -31.17
C ALA A 20 15.07 -2.83 -31.88
N GLN A 21 14.08 -3.60 -32.35
CA GLN A 21 12.82 -3.03 -32.82
C GLN A 21 11.78 -3.01 -31.69
N THR A 22 11.47 -1.78 -31.25
CA THR A 22 10.29 -1.36 -30.49
C THR A 22 10.22 -1.61 -28.98
N ALA A 23 11.34 -1.48 -28.26
CA ALA A 23 11.22 -0.94 -26.90
C ALA A 23 10.98 0.58 -27.02
N LYS A 24 9.73 1.01 -27.17
CA LYS A 24 9.36 2.43 -26.99
C LYS A 24 9.97 2.87 -25.65
N THR A 25 10.90 3.81 -25.69
CA THR A 25 11.39 4.47 -24.48
C THR A 25 10.17 4.93 -23.69
N PRO A 26 10.07 4.62 -22.39
CA PRO A 26 8.93 5.05 -21.59
C PRO A 26 8.77 6.57 -21.74
N PRO A 27 7.54 7.09 -21.92
CA PRO A 27 7.33 8.51 -22.17
C PRO A 27 7.91 9.32 -20.99
N SER A 28 8.79 10.27 -21.28
CA SER A 28 9.36 11.13 -20.25
C SER A 28 8.27 12.01 -19.61
N PRO A 29 8.32 12.26 -18.29
CA PRO A 29 7.37 13.14 -17.63
C PRO A 29 7.41 14.57 -18.20
N PRO A 30 6.25 15.25 -18.31
CA PRO A 30 6.20 16.61 -18.82
C PRO A 30 7.00 17.55 -17.92
N ARG A 31 7.76 18.47 -18.53
CA ARG A 31 8.48 19.49 -17.78
C ARG A 31 7.51 20.60 -17.36
N ILE A 32 7.23 20.68 -16.07
CA ILE A 32 6.40 21.73 -15.49
C ILE A 32 7.26 22.96 -15.21
N THR A 33 6.83 24.12 -15.69
CA THR A 33 7.49 25.40 -15.44
C THR A 33 6.48 26.39 -14.85
N GLY A 34 6.80 26.98 -13.70
CA GLY A 34 5.93 27.93 -12.99
C GLY A 34 4.84 27.26 -12.15
N GLU A 35 4.13 28.08 -11.38
CA GLU A 35 3.02 27.65 -10.53
C GLU A 35 1.89 27.04 -11.35
N GLN A 36 1.38 25.88 -10.93
CA GLN A 36 0.31 25.17 -11.61
C GLN A 36 -1.03 25.45 -10.96
N THR A 37 -2.05 25.59 -11.80
CA THR A 37 -3.46 25.72 -11.37
C THR A 37 -4.23 24.49 -11.81
N LEU A 38 -5.33 24.19 -11.13
CA LEU A 38 -6.20 23.08 -11.52
C LEU A 38 -6.67 23.19 -12.98
N VAL A 39 -6.89 24.41 -13.48
CA VAL A 39 -7.33 24.66 -14.87
C VAL A 39 -6.22 24.34 -15.88
N SER A 40 -4.97 24.74 -15.61
CA SER A 40 -3.83 24.42 -16.49
C SER A 40 -3.55 22.92 -16.52
N ALA A 41 -3.59 22.29 -15.34
CA ALA A 41 -3.42 20.84 -15.19
C ALA A 41 -4.50 20.05 -15.96
N ARG A 42 -5.79 20.41 -15.81
CA ARG A 42 -6.90 19.81 -16.57
C ARG A 42 -6.68 19.88 -18.08
N THR A 43 -6.26 21.04 -18.55
CA THR A 43 -6.02 21.27 -19.98
C THR A 43 -4.88 20.38 -20.49
N ALA A 44 -3.80 20.25 -19.71
CA ALA A 44 -2.67 19.41 -20.08
C ALA A 44 -3.01 17.90 -20.05
N VAL A 45 -3.70 17.43 -19.02
CA VAL A 45 -4.10 16.02 -18.90
C VAL A 45 -5.12 15.63 -19.98
N ASN A 46 -6.09 16.49 -20.30
CA ASN A 46 -7.04 16.26 -21.39
C ASN A 46 -6.35 16.06 -22.76
N LYS A 47 -5.24 16.77 -23.03
CA LYS A 47 -4.48 16.60 -24.28
C LYS A 47 -3.78 15.25 -24.38
N ALA A 48 -3.45 14.64 -23.23
CA ALA A 48 -2.82 13.33 -23.15
C ALA A 48 -3.84 12.18 -23.04
N MET A 49 -5.14 12.48 -23.03
CA MET A 49 -6.20 11.49 -22.84
C MET A 49 -6.21 10.43 -23.95
N GLY A 50 -6.27 9.16 -23.54
CA GLY A 50 -6.22 8.01 -24.46
C GLY A 50 -4.82 7.68 -25.00
N GLY A 51 -3.79 8.47 -24.65
CA GLY A 51 -2.40 8.21 -25.00
C GLY A 51 -1.65 7.35 -23.98
N GLU A 52 -0.55 6.74 -24.40
CA GLU A 52 0.32 5.91 -23.55
C GLU A 52 0.97 6.72 -22.40
N SER A 53 1.09 8.04 -22.55
CA SER A 53 1.66 8.95 -21.53
C SER A 53 0.64 9.49 -20.54
N PHE A 54 -0.64 9.12 -20.65
CA PHE A 54 -1.73 9.70 -19.85
C PHE A 54 -1.45 9.62 -18.34
N ALA A 55 -1.04 8.46 -17.85
CA ALA A 55 -0.80 8.24 -16.42
C ALA A 55 0.30 9.16 -15.89
N ILE A 56 1.41 9.24 -16.63
CA ILE A 56 2.56 10.09 -16.27
C ILE A 56 2.14 11.56 -16.24
N TYR A 57 1.33 12.01 -17.19
CA TYR A 57 0.81 13.38 -17.19
C TYR A 57 -0.09 13.63 -15.97
N LEU A 58 -1.02 12.72 -15.67
CA LEU A 58 -1.91 12.88 -14.52
C LEU A 58 -1.13 12.96 -13.20
N GLU A 59 -0.19 12.04 -12.97
CA GLU A 59 0.65 12.03 -11.77
C GLU A 59 1.52 13.29 -11.67
N THR A 60 2.20 13.66 -12.75
CA THR A 60 3.11 14.81 -12.76
C THR A 60 2.38 16.12 -12.47
N TYR A 61 1.21 16.33 -13.09
CA TYR A 61 0.41 17.53 -12.83
C TYR A 61 -0.28 17.48 -11.47
N ALA A 62 -0.72 16.33 -10.98
CA ALA A 62 -1.28 16.21 -9.64
C ALA A 62 -0.25 16.56 -8.55
N LEU A 63 1.00 16.09 -8.68
CA LEU A 63 2.08 16.39 -7.72
C LEU A 63 2.51 17.87 -7.73
N ALA A 64 2.22 18.61 -8.80
CA ALA A 64 2.51 20.04 -8.91
C ALA A 64 1.39 20.94 -8.36
N LEU A 65 0.26 20.36 -7.93
CA LEU A 65 -0.89 21.08 -7.39
C LEU A 65 -0.93 21.01 -5.85
N PRO A 66 -1.61 21.96 -5.19
CA PRO A 66 -2.04 21.78 -3.80
C PRO A 66 -2.84 20.49 -3.64
N LEU A 67 -2.70 19.82 -2.48
CA LEU A 67 -3.26 18.48 -2.23
C LEU A 67 -4.76 18.36 -2.55
N HIS A 68 -5.55 19.38 -2.23
CA HIS A 68 -6.98 19.40 -2.55
C HIS A 68 -7.24 19.32 -4.06
N ASP A 69 -6.54 20.15 -4.84
CA ASP A 69 -6.68 20.22 -6.29
C ASP A 69 -6.11 18.96 -6.98
N ALA A 70 -5.03 18.40 -6.45
CA ALA A 70 -4.48 17.12 -6.91
C ALA A 70 -5.53 15.99 -6.82
N ILE A 71 -6.27 15.92 -5.70
CA ILE A 71 -7.34 14.95 -5.50
C ILE A 71 -8.51 15.21 -6.47
N LEU A 72 -8.91 16.47 -6.67
CA LEU A 72 -9.96 16.81 -7.63
C LEU A 72 -9.57 16.40 -9.06
N LEU A 73 -8.34 16.66 -9.46
CA LEU A 73 -7.81 16.26 -10.76
C LEU A 73 -7.85 14.72 -10.91
N CYS A 74 -7.34 13.99 -9.92
CA CYS A 74 -7.34 12.52 -9.96
C CYS A 74 -8.76 11.95 -10.00
N LYS A 75 -9.69 12.49 -9.21
CA LYS A 75 -11.10 12.06 -9.19
C LYS A 75 -11.77 12.26 -10.55
N GLU A 76 -11.44 13.33 -11.26
CA GLU A 76 -11.99 13.62 -12.59
C GLU A 76 -11.44 12.71 -13.69
N PHE A 77 -10.15 12.35 -13.60
CA PHE A 77 -9.44 11.69 -14.70
C PHE A 77 -9.20 10.19 -14.50
N LEU A 78 -9.16 9.69 -13.27
CA LEU A 78 -9.02 8.25 -12.98
C LEU A 78 -10.10 7.38 -13.66
N PRO A 79 -11.40 7.76 -13.69
CA PRO A 79 -12.42 6.96 -14.38
C PRO A 79 -12.16 6.83 -15.89
N LYS A 80 -11.49 7.82 -16.48
CA LYS A 80 -11.15 7.93 -17.91
C LYS A 80 -9.79 7.30 -18.25
N ALA A 81 -9.07 6.82 -17.25
CA ALA A 81 -7.75 6.23 -17.43
C ALA A 81 -7.83 4.92 -18.25
N PRO A 82 -6.83 4.65 -19.11
CA PRO A 82 -6.68 3.35 -19.77
C PRO A 82 -6.59 2.21 -18.74
N SER A 83 -7.14 1.04 -19.07
CA SER A 83 -7.14 -0.13 -18.17
C SER A 83 -5.73 -0.54 -17.72
N SER A 84 -4.73 -0.35 -18.58
CA SER A 84 -3.33 -0.71 -18.31
C SER A 84 -2.69 0.10 -17.18
N SER A 85 -3.13 1.32 -16.92
CA SER A 85 -2.58 2.20 -15.87
C SER A 85 -3.57 2.50 -14.75
N LYS A 86 -4.82 2.05 -14.88
CA LYS A 86 -5.89 2.36 -13.93
C LYS A 86 -5.62 1.86 -12.52
N ALA A 87 -4.99 0.70 -12.38
CA ALA A 87 -4.63 0.14 -11.08
C ALA A 87 -3.61 1.03 -10.34
N ASP A 88 -2.52 1.41 -11.00
CA ASP A 88 -1.47 2.23 -10.38
C ASP A 88 -1.93 3.67 -10.12
N LEU A 89 -2.72 4.25 -11.04
CA LEU A 89 -3.34 5.55 -10.82
C LEU A 89 -4.34 5.53 -9.65
N ALA A 90 -5.04 4.41 -9.42
CA ALA A 90 -5.89 4.27 -8.23
C ALA A 90 -5.04 4.26 -6.96
N VAL A 91 -3.90 3.56 -6.94
CA VAL A 91 -2.96 3.56 -5.79
C VAL A 91 -2.39 4.95 -5.53
N PHE A 92 -1.98 5.67 -6.58
CA PHE A 92 -1.50 7.05 -6.47
C PHE A 92 -2.60 7.95 -5.88
N SER A 93 -3.81 7.88 -6.45
CA SER A 93 -4.97 8.65 -5.97
C SER A 93 -5.32 8.31 -4.51
N GLY A 94 -5.24 7.04 -4.13
CA GLY A 94 -5.49 6.57 -2.77
C GLY A 94 -4.45 7.11 -1.78
N SER A 95 -3.20 7.25 -2.22
CA SER A 95 -2.13 7.85 -1.41
C SER A 95 -2.35 9.35 -1.18
N LEU A 96 -2.81 10.09 -2.20
CA LEU A 96 -3.23 11.49 -2.05
C LEU A 96 -4.41 11.61 -1.07
N ALA A 97 -5.42 10.75 -1.20
CA ALA A 97 -6.57 10.73 -0.29
C ALA A 97 -6.16 10.43 1.16
N LEU A 98 -5.24 9.49 1.36
CA LEU A 98 -4.71 9.16 2.69
C LEU A 98 -3.98 10.36 3.33
N MET A 99 -3.12 11.06 2.58
CA MET A 99 -2.44 12.26 3.07
C MET A 99 -3.42 13.38 3.45
N ALA A 100 -4.58 13.46 2.79
CA ALA A 100 -5.63 14.41 3.12
C ALA A 100 -6.54 13.97 4.28
N GLY A 101 -6.25 12.84 4.94
CA GLY A 101 -7.10 12.26 6.00
C GLY A 101 -8.44 11.73 5.49
N ARG A 102 -8.60 11.53 4.17
CA ARG A 102 -9.83 11.02 3.56
C ARG A 102 -9.80 9.49 3.53
N TYR A 103 -9.86 8.88 4.71
CA TYR A 103 -9.62 7.45 4.89
C TYR A 103 -10.58 6.56 4.09
N ALA A 104 -11.88 6.87 4.05
CA ALA A 104 -12.85 6.07 3.28
C ALA A 104 -12.56 6.09 1.76
N ASP A 105 -12.18 7.24 1.21
CA ASP A 105 -11.81 7.37 -0.21
C ASP A 105 -10.50 6.63 -0.51
N ALA A 106 -9.51 6.76 0.38
CA ALA A 106 -8.24 6.04 0.27
C ALA A 106 -8.45 4.52 0.29
N ALA A 107 -9.30 4.01 1.19
CA ALA A 107 -9.64 2.60 1.28
C ALA A 107 -10.22 2.07 -0.05
N LEU A 108 -11.21 2.79 -0.61
CA LEU A 108 -11.82 2.44 -1.88
C LEU A 108 -10.79 2.36 -3.01
N LEU A 109 -9.90 3.35 -3.10
CA LEU A 109 -8.89 3.45 -4.15
C LEU A 109 -7.81 2.36 -4.03
N PHE A 110 -7.36 2.03 -2.82
CA PHE A 110 -6.45 0.91 -2.60
C PHE A 110 -7.10 -0.45 -2.90
N SER A 111 -8.35 -0.66 -2.51
CA SER A 111 -9.11 -1.87 -2.88
C SER A 111 -9.25 -1.99 -4.41
N GLN A 112 -9.52 -0.90 -5.12
CA GLN A 112 -9.55 -0.88 -6.59
C GLN A 112 -8.18 -1.20 -7.20
N GLY A 113 -7.10 -0.59 -6.69
CA GLY A 113 -5.74 -0.86 -7.15
C GLY A 113 -5.32 -2.32 -6.93
N SER A 114 -5.83 -2.97 -5.88
CA SER A 114 -5.62 -4.40 -5.63
C SER A 114 -6.39 -5.30 -6.60
N ALA A 115 -7.65 -4.97 -6.89
CA ALA A 115 -8.53 -5.75 -7.77
C ALA A 115 -8.18 -5.63 -9.27
N LEU A 116 -7.62 -4.49 -9.69
CA LEU A 116 -7.32 -4.18 -11.10
C LEU A 116 -5.92 -4.62 -11.55
N GLY A 117 -5.13 -5.22 -10.68
CA GLY A 117 -3.81 -5.75 -11.01
C GLY A 117 -3.88 -7.04 -11.83
N SER A 118 -3.89 -6.94 -13.16
CA SER A 118 -3.55 -8.07 -14.05
C SER A 118 -3.23 -7.55 -15.46
N GLY A 119 -1.99 -7.77 -15.92
CA GLY A 119 -1.55 -7.29 -17.23
C GLY A 119 -0.18 -7.80 -17.70
N GLY A 120 0.08 -9.11 -17.55
CA GLY A 120 1.18 -9.79 -18.23
C GLY A 120 0.75 -11.20 -18.60
N GLU A 121 0.71 -11.51 -19.90
CA GLU A 121 0.31 -12.81 -20.44
C GLU A 121 1.16 -13.95 -19.83
N GLY A 122 0.51 -14.94 -19.20
CA GLY A 122 1.15 -16.21 -18.87
C GLY A 122 0.96 -16.74 -17.44
N ALA A 123 0.51 -15.95 -16.46
CA ALA A 123 0.35 -16.42 -15.09
C ALA A 123 -1.13 -16.48 -14.67
N ARG A 124 -1.77 -17.64 -14.85
CA ARG A 124 -2.92 -18.00 -14.01
C ARG A 124 -2.41 -18.04 -12.56
N GLY A 125 -2.77 -17.05 -11.74
CA GLY A 125 -2.79 -17.21 -10.28
C GLY A 125 -1.93 -16.28 -9.40
N THR A 126 -1.18 -15.31 -9.92
CA THR A 126 -0.37 -14.40 -9.08
C THR A 126 -0.18 -13.05 -9.77
N ALA A 127 -0.46 -11.88 -9.19
CA ALA A 127 -0.47 -11.54 -7.77
C ALA A 127 -1.61 -10.56 -7.41
N SER A 128 -2.50 -11.01 -6.52
CA SER A 128 -3.20 -10.11 -5.58
C SER A 128 -2.16 -9.19 -4.98
N ARG A 129 -2.35 -7.86 -4.98
CA ARG A 129 -1.48 -6.89 -4.29
C ARG A 129 -1.93 -6.84 -2.81
N PRO A 130 -1.37 -7.68 -1.91
CA PRO A 130 -1.92 -7.86 -0.57
C PRO A 130 -1.58 -6.66 0.32
N ASP A 131 -0.48 -6.00 0.03
CA ASP A 131 -0.07 -4.72 0.61
C ASP A 131 -1.16 -3.66 0.45
N LEU A 132 -1.83 -3.62 -0.72
CA LEU A 132 -2.93 -2.69 -0.95
C LEU A 132 -4.19 -3.07 -0.18
N LEU A 133 -4.47 -4.36 -0.01
CA LEU A 133 -5.59 -4.81 0.84
C LEU A 133 -5.35 -4.45 2.30
N LEU A 134 -4.12 -4.59 2.79
CA LEU A 134 -3.73 -4.16 4.15
C LEU A 134 -3.88 -2.65 4.31
N LYS A 135 -3.42 -1.85 3.34
CA LYS A 135 -3.62 -0.39 3.35
C LYS A 135 -5.10 -0.02 3.34
N ALA A 136 -5.91 -0.69 2.51
CA ALA A 136 -7.35 -0.47 2.44
C ALA A 136 -8.04 -0.84 3.75
N ALA A 137 -7.65 -1.96 4.38
CA ALA A 137 -8.18 -2.38 5.68
C ALA A 137 -7.88 -1.34 6.76
N ARG A 138 -6.63 -0.89 6.91
CA ARG A 138 -6.24 0.15 7.88
C ARG A 138 -6.98 1.46 7.65
N CYS A 139 -7.16 1.87 6.39
CA CYS A 139 -7.97 3.05 6.05
C CYS A 139 -9.44 2.87 6.43
N ASN A 140 -10.02 1.69 6.22
CA ASN A 140 -11.38 1.39 6.65
C ASN A 140 -11.53 1.40 8.18
N LEU A 141 -10.55 0.87 8.93
CA LEU A 141 -10.53 0.97 10.40
C LEU A 141 -10.53 2.43 10.86
N ALA A 142 -9.65 3.26 10.29
CA ALA A 142 -9.57 4.69 10.60
C ALA A 142 -10.85 5.45 10.21
N ALA A 143 -11.58 4.98 9.19
CA ALA A 143 -12.86 5.55 8.76
C ALA A 143 -14.07 5.04 9.57
N GLY A 144 -13.91 4.05 10.46
CA GLY A 144 -15.02 3.41 11.17
C GLY A 144 -15.76 2.33 10.38
N ASN A 145 -15.26 1.92 9.20
CA ASN A 145 -15.88 0.93 8.31
C ASN A 145 -15.38 -0.48 8.63
N TYR A 146 -15.73 -1.01 9.81
CA TYR A 146 -15.16 -2.25 10.34
C TYR A 146 -15.47 -3.50 9.50
N ALA A 147 -16.68 -3.59 8.93
CA ALA A 147 -17.08 -4.72 8.09
C ALA A 147 -16.24 -4.80 6.82
N GLU A 148 -16.01 -3.67 6.15
CA GLU A 148 -15.17 -3.56 4.96
C GLU A 148 -13.69 -3.78 5.28
N ALA A 149 -13.22 -3.34 6.46
CA ALA A 149 -11.87 -3.63 6.93
C ALA A 149 -11.66 -5.15 7.07
N LYS A 150 -12.58 -5.84 7.74
CA LYS A 150 -12.55 -7.30 7.92
C LYS A 150 -12.55 -8.03 6.58
N LYS A 151 -13.45 -7.64 5.66
CA LYS A 151 -13.50 -8.21 4.31
C LYS A 151 -12.17 -8.09 3.58
N ASN A 152 -11.51 -6.94 3.65
CA ASN A 152 -10.19 -6.75 3.04
C ASN A 152 -9.13 -7.63 3.71
N LEU A 153 -9.14 -7.76 5.05
CA LEU A 153 -8.21 -8.61 5.79
C LEU A 153 -8.38 -10.11 5.50
N ASP A 154 -9.60 -10.57 5.25
CA ASP A 154 -9.89 -11.96 4.87
C ASP A 154 -9.35 -12.31 3.48
N MET A 155 -9.16 -11.30 2.62
CA MET A 155 -8.57 -11.46 1.29
C MET A 155 -7.03 -11.43 1.28
N VAL A 156 -6.38 -11.09 2.40
CA VAL A 156 -4.91 -11.07 2.51
C VAL A 156 -4.39 -12.50 2.73
N PRO A 157 -3.64 -13.09 1.79
CA PRO A 157 -2.99 -14.37 2.00
C PRO A 157 -1.91 -14.27 3.07
N GLY A 158 -1.57 -15.39 3.74
CA GLY A 158 -0.46 -15.42 4.68
C GLY A 158 0.89 -15.12 4.05
N THR A 159 1.11 -15.60 2.82
CA THR A 159 2.32 -15.36 2.02
C THR A 159 1.97 -15.07 0.57
N ALA A 160 2.74 -14.18 -0.07
CA ALA A 160 2.65 -13.92 -1.51
C ALA A 160 4.02 -13.51 -2.05
N GLY A 161 4.47 -14.15 -3.14
CA GLY A 161 5.77 -13.83 -3.75
C GLY A 161 6.99 -14.05 -2.84
N GLY A 162 6.89 -14.92 -1.83
CA GLY A 162 7.94 -15.14 -0.83
C GLY A 162 7.93 -14.15 0.34
N THR A 163 7.11 -13.10 0.27
CA THR A 163 6.88 -12.15 1.37
C THR A 163 5.77 -12.67 2.28
N SER A 164 6.00 -12.62 3.60
CA SER A 164 4.98 -12.89 4.62
C SER A 164 4.16 -11.63 4.90
N TYR A 165 2.84 -11.78 4.96
CA TYR A 165 1.91 -10.70 5.34
C TYR A 165 1.22 -10.97 6.68
N LEU A 166 1.55 -12.10 7.33
CA LEU A 166 0.88 -12.54 8.56
C LEU A 166 1.01 -11.51 9.70
N GLY A 167 2.19 -10.93 9.91
CA GLY A 167 2.41 -9.94 10.97
C GLY A 167 1.52 -8.71 10.79
N GLN A 168 1.58 -8.08 9.61
CA GLN A 168 0.78 -6.90 9.27
C GLN A 168 -0.74 -7.17 9.27
N ARG A 169 -1.15 -8.37 8.83
CA ARG A 169 -2.55 -8.80 8.88
C ARG A 169 -3.02 -8.99 10.32
N ASN A 170 -2.26 -9.70 11.15
CA ASN A 170 -2.61 -9.93 12.55
C ASN A 170 -2.65 -8.64 13.35
N LEU A 171 -1.75 -7.69 13.06
CA LEU A 171 -1.78 -6.38 13.69
C LEU A 171 -3.08 -5.63 13.35
N SER A 172 -3.43 -5.57 12.06
CA SER A 172 -4.65 -4.90 11.62
C SER A 172 -5.91 -5.60 12.15
N LEU A 173 -5.87 -6.93 12.31
CA LEU A 173 -6.95 -7.71 12.92
C LEU A 173 -7.06 -7.46 14.44
N ALA A 174 -5.94 -7.33 15.14
CA ALA A 174 -5.94 -6.97 16.56
C ALA A 174 -6.53 -5.57 16.78
N TRP A 175 -6.21 -4.61 15.90
CA TRP A 175 -6.83 -3.29 15.95
C TRP A 175 -8.35 -3.36 15.76
N LEU A 176 -8.84 -4.16 14.81
CA LEU A 176 -10.27 -4.41 14.65
C LEU A 176 -10.90 -4.95 15.94
N PHE A 177 -10.29 -5.95 16.56
CA PHE A 177 -10.80 -6.53 17.82
C PHE A 177 -10.83 -5.52 18.97
N LEU A 178 -9.81 -4.66 19.11
CA LEU A 178 -9.83 -3.58 20.11
C LEU A 178 -11.00 -2.62 19.88
N LEU A 179 -11.28 -2.27 18.62
CA LEU A 179 -12.40 -1.40 18.26
C LEU A 179 -13.77 -2.06 18.47
N GLU A 180 -13.85 -3.38 18.37
CA GLU A 180 -15.05 -4.19 18.66
C GLU A 180 -15.21 -4.49 20.17
N GLY A 181 -14.26 -4.07 21.02
CA GLY A 181 -14.25 -4.37 22.45
C GLY A 181 -13.83 -5.80 22.79
N GLU A 182 -13.29 -6.55 21.83
CA GLU A 182 -12.78 -7.91 22.00
C GLU A 182 -11.30 -7.91 22.40
N SER A 183 -10.97 -7.19 23.47
CA SER A 183 -9.58 -6.89 23.90
C SER A 183 -8.73 -8.15 24.14
N GLU A 184 -9.32 -9.24 24.65
CA GLU A 184 -8.61 -10.50 24.86
C GLU A 184 -8.17 -11.16 23.53
N LYS A 185 -9.02 -11.10 22.48
CA LYS A 185 -8.65 -11.63 21.16
C LYS A 185 -7.55 -10.80 20.52
N ALA A 186 -7.58 -9.48 20.69
CA ALA A 186 -6.49 -8.61 20.28
C ALA A 186 -5.19 -8.98 21.00
N PHE A 187 -5.23 -9.16 22.32
CA PHE A 187 -4.08 -9.52 23.13
C PHE A 187 -3.39 -10.81 22.65
N ILE A 188 -4.17 -11.87 22.38
CA ILE A 188 -3.66 -13.16 21.89
C ILE A 188 -2.88 -12.99 20.57
N LEU A 189 -3.33 -12.11 19.67
CA LEU A 189 -2.64 -11.85 18.41
C LEU A 189 -1.37 -11.01 18.58
N LEU A 190 -1.39 -10.05 19.51
CA LEU A 190 -0.32 -9.06 19.67
C LEU A 190 0.87 -9.57 20.46
N GLN A 191 0.65 -10.41 21.47
CA GLN A 191 1.70 -10.95 22.34
C GLN A 191 2.88 -11.58 21.56
N PRO A 192 2.66 -12.50 20.59
CA PRO A 192 3.77 -13.06 19.80
C PRO A 192 4.42 -12.05 18.84
N LEU A 193 3.71 -11.00 18.42
CA LEU A 193 4.24 -9.97 17.54
C LEU A 193 5.18 -9.01 18.27
N ALA A 194 4.82 -8.60 19.49
CA ALA A 194 5.64 -7.74 20.33
C ALA A 194 6.93 -8.43 20.78
N ALA A 195 6.88 -9.75 21.05
CA ALA A 195 8.06 -10.54 21.43
C ALA A 195 8.93 -10.98 20.24
N GLY A 196 8.46 -10.78 19.01
CA GLY A 196 9.17 -11.14 17.77
C GLY A 196 10.29 -10.14 17.41
N PRO A 197 11.07 -10.44 16.35
CA PRO A 197 11.98 -9.47 15.78
C PRO A 197 11.22 -8.23 15.29
N ASP A 198 11.79 -7.04 15.47
CA ASP A 198 11.19 -5.79 15.00
C ASP A 198 11.37 -5.64 13.49
N GLU A 199 10.57 -6.39 12.74
CA GLU A 199 10.45 -6.27 11.29
C GLU A 199 9.45 -5.17 10.95
N ASP A 200 9.89 -4.16 10.18
CA ASP A 200 9.06 -3.09 9.65
C ASP A 200 8.21 -2.31 10.69
N GLY A 201 8.68 -2.24 11.95
CA GLY A 201 7.97 -1.55 13.03
C GLY A 201 6.76 -2.29 13.60
N ILE A 202 6.57 -3.57 13.24
CA ILE A 202 5.49 -4.43 13.76
C ILE A 202 5.57 -4.56 15.26
N SER A 203 6.77 -4.73 15.82
CA SER A 203 6.94 -4.94 17.27
C SER A 203 6.51 -3.69 18.03
N ARG A 204 6.93 -2.50 17.58
CA ARG A 204 6.52 -1.21 18.16
C ARG A 204 5.00 -1.03 18.18
N GLU A 205 4.37 -1.17 17.01
CA GLU A 205 2.92 -0.99 16.87
C GLU A 205 2.16 -2.06 17.69
N ALA A 206 2.70 -3.29 17.79
CA ALA A 206 2.14 -4.32 18.66
C ALA A 206 2.25 -4.00 20.16
N TYR A 207 3.37 -3.44 20.63
CA TYR A 207 3.51 -2.97 22.01
C TYR A 207 2.51 -1.87 22.33
N PHE A 208 2.30 -0.91 21.41
CA PHE A 208 1.31 0.15 21.58
C PHE A 208 -0.11 -0.41 21.71
N LEU A 209 -0.50 -1.33 20.81
CA LEU A 209 -1.81 -1.97 20.89
C LEU A 209 -1.96 -2.88 22.12
N LEU A 210 -0.88 -3.50 22.62
CA LEU A 210 -0.90 -4.24 23.89
C LEU A 210 -1.13 -3.32 25.07
N TRP A 211 -0.52 -2.13 25.09
CA TRP A 211 -0.78 -1.13 26.12
C TRP A 211 -2.26 -0.70 26.12
N LEU A 212 -2.87 -0.53 24.94
CA LEU A 212 -4.31 -0.27 24.82
C LEU A 212 -5.15 -1.45 25.35
N ALA A 213 -4.82 -2.69 24.97
CA ALA A 213 -5.50 -3.88 25.46
C ALA A 213 -5.40 -4.02 26.99
N ALA A 214 -4.22 -3.73 27.55
CA ALA A 214 -3.95 -3.77 28.98
C ALA A 214 -4.65 -2.66 29.78
N SER A 215 -5.06 -1.59 29.09
CA SER A 215 -5.82 -0.48 29.66
C SER A 215 -7.33 -0.70 29.61
N ALA A 216 -7.78 -1.83 29.04
CA ALA A 216 -9.19 -2.18 28.99
C ALA A 216 -9.74 -2.54 30.39
N PRO A 217 -11.00 -2.21 30.70
CA PRO A 217 -11.58 -2.41 32.03
C PRO A 217 -11.72 -3.90 32.41
N ASP A 218 -11.77 -4.80 31.43
CA ASP A 218 -11.91 -6.25 31.57
C ASP A 218 -10.56 -7.00 31.53
N PHE A 219 -9.42 -6.30 31.48
CA PHE A 219 -8.10 -6.93 31.35
C PHE A 219 -7.79 -7.94 32.46
N ALA A 220 -8.25 -7.69 33.68
CA ALA A 220 -8.06 -8.59 34.82
C ALA A 220 -8.84 -9.91 34.68
N ASP A 221 -9.86 -9.94 33.84
CA ASP A 221 -10.74 -11.09 33.62
C ASP A 221 -10.32 -11.94 32.41
N PHE A 222 -9.22 -11.59 31.74
CA PHE A 222 -8.68 -12.37 30.62
C PHE A 222 -8.33 -13.78 31.09
N THR A 223 -8.67 -14.77 30.26
CA THR A 223 -8.44 -16.20 30.53
C THR A 223 -7.01 -16.64 30.20
N VAL A 224 -6.27 -15.82 29.44
CA VAL A 224 -4.87 -16.05 29.05
C VAL A 224 -3.87 -15.47 30.06
N ASP A 225 -2.62 -15.94 30.02
CA ASP A 225 -1.57 -15.40 30.91
C ASP A 225 -1.21 -13.96 30.54
N THR A 226 -1.59 -13.04 31.42
CA THR A 226 -1.34 -11.59 31.30
C THR A 226 -0.17 -11.11 32.15
N LYS A 227 0.58 -12.02 32.80
CA LYS A 227 1.64 -11.64 33.73
C LYS A 227 2.73 -10.79 33.06
N GLY A 228 2.95 -9.59 33.62
CA GLY A 228 3.93 -8.63 33.10
C GLY A 228 3.47 -7.87 31.86
N TYR A 229 2.19 -7.98 31.50
CA TYR A 229 1.54 -7.20 30.44
C TYR A 229 0.53 -6.18 31.00
N ASP A 230 0.57 -5.87 32.30
CA ASP A 230 -0.22 -4.77 32.84
C ASP A 230 0.18 -3.44 32.18
N ALA A 231 -0.76 -2.49 32.14
CA ALA A 231 -0.60 -1.23 31.41
C ALA A 231 0.70 -0.49 31.78
N ARG A 232 1.08 -0.47 33.06
CA ARG A 232 2.30 0.19 33.53
C ARG A 232 3.57 -0.52 33.06
N SER A 233 3.55 -1.86 33.08
CA SER A 233 4.65 -2.66 32.50
C SER A 233 4.78 -2.44 30.99
N MET A 234 3.67 -2.30 30.25
CA MET A 234 3.70 -2.03 28.81
C MET A 234 4.22 -0.63 28.48
N GLU A 235 3.75 0.39 29.22
CA GLU A 235 4.24 1.76 29.12
C GLU A 235 5.76 1.81 29.35
N SER A 236 6.25 1.18 30.42
CA SER A 236 7.70 1.13 30.71
C SER A 236 8.50 0.42 29.61
N ARG A 237 7.94 -0.61 28.98
CA ARG A 237 8.62 -1.31 27.86
C ARG A 237 8.62 -0.48 26.59
N LEU A 238 7.52 0.22 26.28
CA LEU A 238 7.43 1.15 25.15
C LEU A 238 8.47 2.26 25.29
N GLU A 239 8.53 2.92 26.45
CA GLU A 239 9.50 3.98 26.73
C GLU A 239 10.95 3.48 26.64
N ALA A 240 11.24 2.29 27.17
CA ALA A 240 12.58 1.72 27.16
C ALA A 240 13.03 1.28 25.74
N ALA A 241 12.12 0.70 24.95
CA ALA A 241 12.42 0.23 23.61
C ALA A 241 12.43 1.37 22.58
N TYR A 242 11.59 2.39 22.76
CA TYR A 242 11.37 3.48 21.81
C TYR A 242 11.36 4.86 22.51
N PRO A 243 12.50 5.32 23.05
CA PRO A 243 12.57 6.56 23.82
C PRO A 243 12.21 7.79 22.95
N GLY A 244 11.28 8.62 23.45
CA GLY A 244 10.81 9.82 22.76
C GLY A 244 9.70 9.57 21.72
N SER A 245 9.14 8.37 21.67
CA SER A 245 7.90 8.11 20.94
C SER A 245 6.74 8.94 21.51
N MET A 246 5.90 9.51 20.63
CA MET A 246 4.62 10.13 20.98
C MET A 246 3.43 9.17 20.79
N GLU A 247 3.68 7.97 20.23
CA GLU A 247 2.81 6.79 20.35
C GLU A 247 3.01 6.21 21.75
#